data_AF-A0A2E9MYU7-F1
#
_entry.id   AF-A0A2E9MYU7-F1
#
_cell.length_a   1.000
_cell.length_b   1.000
_cell.length_c   1.000
_cell.angle_alpha   90.00
_cell.angle_beta   90.00
_cell.angle_gamma   90.00
#
_symmetry.space_group_name_H-M   'P 1'
#
loop_
_entity.id
_entity.type
_entity.pdbx_description
1 polymer ?
#
loop_
_entity_poly.entity_id
_entity_poly.type
_entity_poly.pdbx_seq_one_letter_code
_entity_poly.pdbx_strand_id
1 'polypeptide(L)' 'MKIKVEQLARSLKAEMQPLYWITGDEPLLIQESADQVRKHCRLHDFTESELYTVDRSFNWEQF' A
#
# COMPACT_ATOMS: atom_id res chain seq x y z
N MET A 1 13.35 1.86 -2.17
CA MET A 1 13.84 3.24 -1.96
C MET A 1 12.91 3.95 -0.99
N LYS A 2 13.42 4.70 -0.01
CA LYS A 2 12.58 5.52 0.88
C LYS A 2 12.21 6.82 0.17
N ILE A 3 10.92 7.16 0.15
CA ILE A 3 10.39 8.41 -0.42
C ILE A 3 9.52 9.14 0.61
N LYS A 4 9.33 10.44 0.42
CA LYS A 4 8.34 11.20 1.21
C LYS A 4 6.93 10.95 0.66
N VAL A 5 5.90 11.06 1.51
CA VAL A 5 4.48 10.88 1.12
C VAL A 5 4.11 11.78 -0.06
N GLU A 6 4.54 13.04 -0.04
CA GLU A 6 4.32 14.02 -1.14
C GLU A 6 4.85 13.55 -2.50
N GLN A 7 5.85 12.66 -2.52
CA GLN A 7 6.46 12.14 -3.73
C GLN A 7 5.77 10.86 -4.24
N LEU A 8 4.87 10.26 -3.45
CA LEU A 8 4.22 8.98 -3.76
C LEU A 8 3.44 9.04 -5.08
N ALA A 9 2.63 10.08 -5.28
CA ALA A 9 1.86 10.28 -6.50
C ALA A 9 2.73 10.28 -7.77
N ARG A 10 3.90 10.95 -7.70
CA ARG A 10 4.85 11.02 -8.81
C ARG A 10 5.55 9.68 -9.02
N SER A 11 5.93 9.01 -7.93
CA SER A 11 6.58 7.69 -7.99
C SER A 11 5.68 6.64 -8.64
N LEU A 12 4.41 6.58 -8.24
CA LEU A 12 3.42 5.66 -8.82
C LEU A 12 3.26 5.86 -10.32
N LYS A 13 3.16 7.13 -10.78
CA LYS A 13 3.04 7.44 -12.21
C LYS A 13 4.31 7.15 -13.02
N ALA A 14 5.48 7.26 -12.41
CA ALA A 14 6.74 7.03 -13.10
C ALA A 14 6.97 5.53 -13.34
N GLU A 15 6.84 4.73 -12.29
CA GLU A 15 7.00 3.28 -12.36
C GLU A 15 6.27 2.61 -11.20
N MET A 16 5.35 1.72 -11.52
CA MET A 16 4.68 0.89 -10.52
C MET A 16 5.63 -0.20 -10.03
N GLN A 17 5.83 -0.25 -8.71
CA GLN A 17 6.69 -1.22 -8.06
C GLN A 17 5.83 -2.39 -7.54
N PRO A 18 6.37 -3.62 -7.49
CA PRO A 18 5.61 -4.79 -7.05
C PRO A 18 5.32 -4.80 -5.54
N LEU A 19 6.04 -4.00 -4.74
CA LEU A 19 5.90 -3.95 -3.29
C LEU A 19 6.01 -2.51 -2.77
N TYR A 20 5.09 -2.14 -1.90
CA TYR A 20 5.10 -0.85 -1.19
C TYR A 20 5.12 -1.09 0.31
N TRP A 21 6.14 -0.56 0.99
CA TRP A 21 6.22 -0.54 2.45
C TRP A 21 5.79 0.82 2.97
N ILE A 22 4.63 0.88 3.62
CA ILE A 22 4.06 2.12 4.17
C ILE A 22 4.17 2.07 5.69
N THR A 23 4.88 3.02 6.28
CA THR A 23 5.15 3.09 7.71
C THR A 23 5.26 4.55 8.15
N GLY A 24 4.78 4.86 9.35
CA GLY A 24 4.84 6.20 9.92
C GLY A 24 4.05 6.28 11.23
N ASP A 25 4.14 7.43 11.89
CA ASP A 25 3.50 7.65 13.19
C ASP A 25 2.13 8.34 13.06
N GLU A 26 1.84 8.92 11.88
CA GLU A 26 0.62 9.64 11.55
C GLU A 26 -0.39 8.70 10.84
N PRO A 27 -1.47 8.27 11.52
CA PRO A 27 -2.39 7.26 10.98
C PRO A 27 -3.07 7.70 9.67
N LEU A 28 -3.45 8.98 9.57
CA LEU A 28 -4.10 9.53 8.37
C LEU A 28 -3.17 9.44 7.16
N LEU A 29 -1.90 9.80 7.32
CA LEU A 29 -0.92 9.73 6.23
C LEU A 29 -0.68 8.30 5.76
N ILE A 30 -0.68 7.32 6.67
CA ILE A 30 -0.58 5.89 6.31
C ILE A 30 -1.79 5.46 5.49
N GLN A 31 -3.01 5.81 5.93
CA GLN A 31 -4.25 5.46 5.22
C GLN A 31 -4.31 6.10 3.84
N GLU A 32 -4.04 7.41 3.72
CA GLU A 32 -4.05 8.12 2.44
C GLU A 32 -3.01 7.57 1.47
N SER A 33 -1.82 7.23 1.97
CA SER A 33 -0.77 6.60 1.16
C SER A 33 -1.20 5.23 0.62
N ALA A 34 -1.78 4.38 1.48
CA ALA A 34 -2.26 3.05 1.08
C ALA A 34 -3.39 3.16 0.05
N ASP A 35 -4.30 4.11 0.24
CA ASP A 35 -5.40 4.35 -0.70
C ASP A 35 -4.90 4.89 -2.04
N GLN A 36 -3.86 5.71 -2.05
CA GLN A 36 -3.24 6.18 -3.28
C GLN A 36 -2.63 5.03 -4.09
N VAL A 37 -1.94 4.09 -3.43
CA VAL A 37 -1.42 2.88 -4.07
C VAL A 37 -2.55 2.03 -4.64
N ARG A 38 -3.58 1.71 -3.82
CA ARG A 38 -4.72 0.89 -4.28
C ARG A 38 -5.48 1.52 -5.44
N LYS A 39 -5.69 2.84 -5.42
CA LYS A 39 -6.31 3.58 -6.53
C LYS A 39 -5.48 3.43 -7.80
N HIS A 40 -4.16 3.52 -7.70
CA HIS A 40 -3.27 3.36 -8.85
C HIS A 40 -3.27 1.93 -9.41
N CYS A 41 -3.30 0.90 -8.55
CA CYS A 41 -3.45 -0.48 -8.99
C CYS A 41 -4.78 -0.71 -9.71
N ARG A 42 -5.89 -0.16 -9.22
CA ARG A 42 -7.19 -0.25 -9.93
C ARG A 42 -7.17 0.37 -11.33
N LEU A 43 -6.33 1.36 -11.58
CA LEU A 43 -6.14 1.94 -12.92
C LEU A 43 -5.32 1.05 -13.86
N HIS A 44 -4.65 0.03 -13.32
CA HIS A 44 -3.86 -0.97 -14.06
C HIS A 44 -4.56 -2.34 -14.05
N ASP A 45 -5.90 -2.35 -14.02
CA ASP A 45 -6.73 -3.56 -14.13
C ASP A 45 -6.56 -4.58 -12.98
N PHE A 46 -6.04 -4.17 -11.82
CA PHE A 46 -6.07 -5.00 -10.62
C PHE A 46 -7.50 -4.99 -10.04
N THR A 47 -8.20 -6.11 -10.19
CA THR A 47 -9.60 -6.27 -9.78
C THR A 47 -9.77 -6.98 -8.44
N GLU A 48 -8.76 -7.75 -8.01
CA GLU A 48 -8.79 -8.52 -6.77
C GLU A 48 -7.93 -7.85 -5.69
N SER A 49 -8.36 -7.99 -4.44
CA SER A 49 -7.61 -7.50 -3.29
C SER A 49 -7.93 -8.34 -2.07
N GLU A 50 -6.88 -8.78 -1.38
CA GLU A 50 -6.99 -9.44 -0.09
C GLU A 50 -6.38 -8.52 0.99
N LEU A 51 -7.02 -8.45 2.15
CA LEU A 51 -6.57 -7.66 3.29
C LEU A 51 -6.35 -8.57 4.48
N TYR A 52 -5.16 -8.47 5.06
CA TYR A 52 -4.78 -9.25 6.22
C TYR A 52 -4.33 -8.32 7.33
N THR A 53 -4.97 -8.46 8.49
CA THR A 53 -4.55 -7.79 9.72
C THR A 53 -3.76 -8.79 10.54
N VAL A 54 -2.44 -8.64 10.57
CA VAL A 54 -1.55 -9.53 11.32
C VAL A 54 -1.45 -9.04 12.76
N ASP A 55 -2.03 -9.80 13.68
CA ASP A 55 -1.86 -9.62 15.13
C ASP A 55 -1.34 -10.92 15.77
N ARG A 56 -1.35 -11.00 17.11
CA ARG A 56 -0.87 -12.18 17.85
C ARG A 56 -1.67 -13.45 17.59
N SER A 57 -2.93 -13.32 17.18
CA SER A 57 -3.86 -14.42 16.93
C SER A 57 -3.97 -14.76 15.45
N PHE A 58 -3.16 -14.12 14.59
CA PHE A 58 -3.16 -14.37 13.15
C PHE A 58 -2.72 -15.81 12.84
N ASN A 59 -3.59 -16.57 12.17
CA ASN A 59 -3.32 -17.95 11.81
C ASN A 59 -2.58 -18.04 10.48
N TRP A 60 -1.27 -18.27 10.55
CA TRP A 60 -0.41 -18.41 9.37
C TRP A 60 -0.64 -19.70 8.57
N GLU A 61 -1.23 -20.74 9.15
CA GLU A 61 -1.49 -22.01 8.44
C GLU A 61 -2.73 -21.95 7.55
N GLN A 62 -3.59 -20.95 7.76
CA GLN A 62 -4.84 -20.72 7.01
C GLN A 62 -4.72 -19.56 6.01
N PHE A 63 -3.53 -18.97 5.91
CA PHE A 63 -3.16 -17.94 4.93
C PHE A 63 -2.51 -18.61 3.72
#